data_AF-A0A976KNN0-F1
#
_entry.id   AF-A0A976KNN0-F1
#
_cell.length_a   1.000
_cell.length_b   1.000
_cell.length_c   1.000
_cell.angle_alpha   90.00
_cell.angle_beta   90.00
_cell.angle_gamma   90.00
#
_symmetry.space_group_name_H-M   'P 1'
#
loop_
_entity.id
_entity.type
_entity.pdbx_description
1 polymer ?
#
loop_
_entity_poly.entity_id
_entity_poly.type
_entity_poly.pdbx_seq_one_letter_code
_entity_poly.pdbx_strand_id
1 'polypeptide(L)' 'MRYPENIPKEQLTVHSSDEMLLFTMVLAFMIGIILTWLGIKVKQKWMMLWSVGLILLSVATFLLIWLDWM' A
#
# COMPACT_ATOMS: atom_id res chain seq x y z
N MET A 1 -25.92 -16.36 -15.58
CA MET A 1 -24.79 -15.92 -16.43
C MET A 1 -23.63 -16.86 -16.16
N ARG A 2 -23.14 -17.56 -17.17
CA ARG A 2 -21.99 -18.49 -17.05
C ARG A 2 -20.73 -17.65 -17.16
N TYR A 3 -19.87 -17.66 -16.15
CA TYR A 3 -18.60 -16.94 -16.23
C TYR A 3 -17.73 -17.59 -17.31
N PRO A 4 -17.09 -16.82 -18.21
CA PRO A 4 -16.19 -17.40 -19.19
C PRO A 4 -15.02 -18.06 -18.46
N GLU A 5 -14.92 -19.38 -18.59
CA GLU A 5 -13.98 -20.25 -17.87
C GLU A 5 -12.51 -20.05 -18.34
N ASN A 6 -12.30 -19.25 -19.40
CA ASN A 6 -11.02 -19.05 -20.09
C ASN A 6 -10.55 -17.58 -20.10
N ILE A 7 -10.63 -16.89 -18.96
CA ILE A 7 -9.93 -15.61 -18.82
C ILE A 7 -8.44 -15.91 -18.64
N PRO A 8 -7.54 -15.44 -19.51
CA PRO A 8 -6.09 -15.58 -19.31
C PRO A 8 -5.74 -15.05 -17.91
N LYS A 9 -5.09 -15.87 -17.07
CA LYS A 9 -4.74 -15.48 -15.70
C LYS A 9 -3.93 -14.17 -15.67
N GLU A 10 -3.16 -13.94 -16.72
CA GLU A 10 -2.42 -12.70 -16.96
C GLU A 10 -3.33 -11.47 -17.03
N GLN A 11 -4.51 -11.54 -17.66
CA GLN A 11 -5.44 -10.40 -17.78
C GLN A 11 -6.18 -10.09 -16.47
N LEU A 12 -6.32 -11.05 -15.55
CA LEU A 12 -6.90 -10.82 -14.22
C LEU A 12 -5.94 -10.03 -13.32
N THR A 13 -4.64 -10.27 -13.45
CA THR A 13 -3.59 -9.65 -12.63
C THR A 13 -3.03 -8.37 -13.23
N VAL A 14 -2.95 -8.24 -14.56
CA VAL A 14 -2.28 -7.10 -15.21
C VAL A 14 -3.01 -5.78 -14.99
N HIS A 15 -4.34 -5.74 -14.98
CA HIS A 15 -5.07 -4.50 -14.70
C HIS A 15 -5.44 -4.31 -13.22
N SER A 16 -5.57 -5.39 -12.46
CA SER A 16 -5.94 -5.28 -11.04
C SER A 16 -4.75 -4.93 -10.15
N SER A 17 -3.53 -5.33 -10.51
CA SER A 17 -2.37 -5.15 -9.63
C SER A 17 -2.03 -3.68 -9.37
N ASP A 18 -1.97 -2.84 -10.39
CA ASP A 18 -1.44 -1.46 -10.22
C ASP A 18 -2.41 -0.55 -9.46
N GLU A 19 -3.70 -0.60 -9.81
CA GLU A 19 -4.73 0.18 -9.12
C GLU A 19 -4.92 -0.29 -7.66
N MET A 20 -4.83 -1.60 -7.42
CA MET A 20 -4.90 -2.17 -6.07
C MET A 20 -3.65 -1.84 -5.25
N LEU A 21 -2.47 -1.82 -5.85
CA LEU A 21 -1.22 -1.37 -5.22
C LEU A 21 -1.29 0.11 -4.85
N LEU A 22 -1.75 0.98 -5.76
CA LEU A 22 -1.94 2.40 -5.46
C LEU A 22 -2.97 2.60 -4.32
N PHE A 23 -4.08 1.87 -4.35
CA PHE A 23 -5.09 1.95 -3.29
C PHE A 23 -4.52 1.53 -1.93
N THR A 24 -3.84 0.38 -1.88
CA THR A 24 -3.25 -0.13 -0.63
C THR A 24 -2.10 0.75 -0.12
N MET A 25 -1.32 1.34 -1.02
CA MET A 25 -0.29 2.34 -0.70
C MET A 25 -0.89 3.56 0.00
N VAL A 26 -1.95 4.13 -0.56
CA VAL A 26 -2.66 5.30 0.02
C VAL A 26 -3.27 4.92 1.37
N LEU A 27 -3.90 3.75 1.47
CA LEU A 27 -4.48 3.25 2.71
C LEU A 27 -3.41 3.07 3.80
N ALA A 28 -2.28 2.44 3.46
CA ALA A 28 -1.15 2.24 4.37
C ALA A 28 -0.54 3.57 4.83
N PHE A 29 -0.45 4.57 3.93
CA PHE A 29 0.01 5.91 4.27
C PHE A 29 -0.91 6.59 5.29
N MET A 30 -2.22 6.56 5.06
CA MET A 30 -3.21 7.08 6.00
C MET A 30 -3.13 6.38 7.36
N ILE A 31 -3.09 5.04 7.37
CA ILE A 31 -2.98 4.25 8.59
C ILE A 31 -1.69 4.58 9.34
N GLY A 32 -0.56 4.71 8.63
CA GLY A 32 0.72 5.10 9.20
C GLY A 32 0.67 6.46 9.88
N ILE A 33 0.03 7.47 9.27
CA ILE A 33 -0.15 8.79 9.88
C ILE A 33 -1.00 8.69 11.17
N ILE A 34 -2.12 7.96 11.10
CA ILE A 34 -3.03 7.81 12.24
C ILE A 34 -2.33 7.10 13.40
N LEU A 35 -1.62 5.99 13.15
CA LEU A 35 -0.87 5.29 14.19
C LEU A 35 0.29 6.13 14.73
N THR A 36 0.94 6.94 13.89
CA THR A 36 2.00 7.85 14.36
C THR A 36 1.41 8.85 15.36
N TRP A 37 0.27 9.45 15.03
CA TRP A 37 -0.42 10.39 15.94
C TRP A 37 -0.87 9.71 17.25
N LEU A 38 -1.43 8.50 17.14
CA LEU A 38 -1.83 7.73 18.31
C LEU A 38 -0.63 7.30 19.17
N GLY A 39 0.48 6.92 18.53
CA GLY A 39 1.73 6.53 19.18
C GLY A 39 2.37 7.67 19.96
N ILE A 40 2.27 8.90 19.44
CA ILE A 40 2.70 10.11 20.16
C ILE A 40 1.87 10.29 21.44
N LYS A 41 0.54 10.12 21.38
CA LYS A 41 -0.33 10.24 22.56
C LYS A 41 -0.06 9.18 23.62
N VAL A 42 0.16 7.93 23.21
CA VAL A 42 0.39 6.80 24.13
C VAL A 42 1.85 6.75 24.64
N LYS A 43 2.74 7.63 24.12
CA LYS A 43 4.20 7.63 24.37
C LYS A 43 4.87 6.29 24.03
N GLN A 44 4.21 5.47 23.22
CA GLN A 44 4.69 4.15 22.85
C GLN A 44 5.66 4.28 21.68
N LYS A 45 6.94 4.49 22.02
CA LYS A 45 8.03 4.67 21.05
C LYS A 45 8.13 3.53 20.03
N TRP A 46 7.79 2.32 20.44
CA TRP A 46 7.76 1.15 19.55
C TRP A 46 6.72 1.29 18.44
N MET A 47 5.53 1.80 18.75
CA MET A 47 4.45 1.98 17.78
C MET A 47 4.79 3.07 16.75
N MET A 48 5.51 4.11 17.19
CA MET A 48 6.06 5.15 16.30
C MET A 48 7.06 4.57 15.30
N LEU A 49 7.98 3.70 15.73
CA LEU A 49 8.97 3.08 14.84
C LEU A 49 8.29 2.31 13.69
N TRP A 50 7.32 1.47 14.02
CA TRP A 50 6.58 0.69 13.03
C TRP A 50 5.73 1.55 12.11
N SER A 51 5.14 2.64 12.61
CA SER A 51 4.33 3.56 11.81
C SER A 51 5.17 4.33 10.81
N VAL A 52 6.32 4.84 11.23
CA VAL A 52 7.28 5.51 10.33
C VAL A 52 7.80 4.56 9.26
N GLY A 53 8.06 3.30 9.62
CA GLY A 53 8.43 2.25 8.66
C GLY A 53 7.35 2.03 7.58
N LEU A 54 6.07 1.95 7.97
CA LEU A 54 4.96 1.82 7.01
C LEU A 54 4.84 3.03 6.07
N ILE A 55 5.04 4.25 6.60
CA ILE A 55 5.04 5.47 5.79
C ILE A 55 6.20 5.43 4.77
N LEU A 56 7.40 5.07 5.22
CA LEU A 56 8.58 4.96 4.34
C LEU A 56 8.37 3.95 3.22
N LEU A 57 7.80 2.78 3.52
CA LEU A 57 7.49 1.76 2.51
C LEU A 57 6.46 2.28 1.51
N SER A 58 5.41 2.95 1.96
CA SER A 58 4.42 3.55 1.08
C SER A 58 5.05 4.59 0.13
N VAL A 59 5.91 5.47 0.64
CA VAL A 59 6.64 6.45 -0.18
C VAL A 59 7.62 5.77 -1.14
N ALA A 60 8.33 4.73 -0.70
CA ALA A 60 9.23 3.97 -1.57
C ALA A 60 8.47 3.30 -2.73
N THR A 61 7.29 2.73 -2.45
CA THR A 61 6.43 2.12 -3.48
C THR A 61 5.98 3.17 -4.49
N PHE A 62 5.57 4.35 -4.00
CA PHE A 62 5.21 5.47 -4.87
C PHE A 62 6.36 5.91 -5.77
N LEU A 63 7.57 6.04 -5.22
CA LEU A 63 8.76 6.44 -5.96
C LEU A 63 9.16 5.40 -7.01
N LEU A 64 9.02 4.10 -6.70
CA LEU A 64 9.29 3.01 -7.64
C LEU A 64 8.34 3.04 -8.83
N ILE A 65 7.05 3.27 -8.58
CA ILE A 65 6.04 3.43 -9.64
C ILE A 65 6.32 4.70 -10.46
N TRP A 66 6.63 5.82 -9.80
CA TRP A 66 6.92 7.09 -10.48
C TRP A 66 8.16 7.03 -11.38
N LEU A 67 9.14 6.19 -11.02
CA LEU A 67 10.37 5.99 -11.78
C LEU A 67 10.22 4.95 -12.91
N ASP A 68 9.00 4.43 -13.17
CA ASP A 68 8.71 3.37 -14.15
C ASP A 68 9.61 2.12 -13.97
N TRP A 69 10.09 1.87 -12.74
CA TRP A 69 10.96 0.73 -12.45
C TRP A 69 10.18 -0.55 -12.09
N MET A 70 8.85 -0.45 -12.03
CA MET A 70 7.95 -1.54 -11.66
C MET A 70 6.64 -1.38 -12.41
#